data_AF-A0A8E6B8Q3-F1
#
_entry.id   AF-A0A8E6B8Q3-F1
#
_cell.length_a   1.000
_cell.length_b   1.000
_cell.length_c   1.000
_cell.angle_alpha   90.00
_cell.angle_beta   90.00
_cell.angle_gamma   90.00
#
_symmetry.space_group_name_H-M   'P 1'
#
loop_
_entity.id
_entity.type
_entity.pdbx_description
1 polymer ?
#
loop_
_entity_poly.entity_id
_entity_poly.type
_entity_poly.pdbx_seq_one_letter_code
_entity_poly.pdbx_strand_id
1 'polypeptide(L)'
;MTPTKLDIDRGAFIRRICEHPFDDSLRLIFADWLEENEPEDEQYKTLRRQIADSSIEWRSYLQAYSMGYMVGEYSSRRGLMEEVHMTCADFMRHAEMLFKNNPITRVSLTDRKVWKGFYGVYGWLISRSYERQDTLRFELWKKLEPKIETYPKHRVYESESQAFEELSRACVDYGRELARLPKLEWPSQGAG
;
A
#
# COMPACT_ATOMS: atom_id res chain seq x y z
N MET A 1 0.82 -18.36 -23.99
CA MET A 1 0.02 -19.31 -23.20
C MET A 1 -1.29 -18.64 -22.86
N THR A 2 -2.42 -19.31 -23.07
CA THR A 2 -3.73 -18.82 -22.63
C THR A 2 -3.89 -19.14 -21.14
N PRO A 3 -4.34 -18.19 -20.30
CA PRO A 3 -4.56 -18.47 -18.88
C PRO A 3 -5.60 -19.58 -18.70
N THR A 4 -5.36 -20.45 -17.73
CA THR A 4 -6.28 -21.52 -17.36
C THR A 4 -7.50 -20.95 -16.62
N LYS A 5 -8.55 -21.76 -16.46
CA LYS A 5 -9.71 -21.37 -15.63
C LYS A 5 -9.27 -21.06 -14.18
N LEU A 6 -8.34 -21.83 -13.64
CA LEU A 6 -7.80 -21.62 -12.30
C LEU A 6 -7.10 -20.26 -12.17
N ASP A 7 -6.31 -19.87 -13.18
CA ASP A 7 -5.64 -18.56 -13.22
C ASP A 7 -6.66 -17.41 -13.26
N ILE A 8 -7.76 -17.58 -14.00
CA ILE A 8 -8.84 -16.60 -14.12
C ILE A 8 -9.58 -16.45 -12.78
N ASP A 9 -9.97 -17.56 -12.16
CA ASP A 9 -10.71 -17.57 -10.90
C ASP A 9 -9.86 -16.96 -9.77
N ARG A 10 -8.58 -17.36 -9.65
CA ARG A 10 -7.62 -16.76 -8.72
C ARG A 10 -7.47 -15.25 -8.93
N GLY A 11 -7.31 -14.84 -10.19
CA GLY A 11 -7.22 -13.42 -10.56
C GLY A 11 -8.46 -12.62 -10.16
N ALA A 12 -9.66 -13.21 -10.30
CA ALA A 12 -10.92 -12.58 -9.90
C ALA A 12 -11.02 -12.38 -8.37
N PHE A 13 -10.57 -13.37 -7.57
CA PHE A 13 -10.51 -13.22 -6.11
C PHE A 13 -9.56 -12.11 -5.69
N ILE A 14 -8.32 -12.13 -6.19
CA ILE A 14 -7.31 -11.11 -5.87
C ILE A 14 -7.83 -9.72 -6.26
N ARG A 15 -8.43 -9.59 -7.44
CA ARG A 15 -9.00 -8.32 -7.90
C ARG A 15 -10.05 -7.81 -6.92
N ARG A 16 -11.00 -8.65 -6.50
CA ARG A 16 -12.09 -8.26 -5.59
C ARG A 16 -11.57 -7.89 -4.19
N ILE A 17 -10.56 -8.61 -3.69
CA ILE A 17 -9.88 -8.27 -2.43
C ILE A 17 -9.16 -6.92 -2.53
N CYS A 18 -8.51 -6.62 -3.65
CA CYS A 18 -7.87 -5.31 -3.87
C CYS A 18 -8.89 -4.16 -3.98
N GLU A 19 -10.08 -4.43 -4.53
CA GLU A 19 -11.19 -3.46 -4.59
C GLU A 19 -11.75 -3.16 -3.19
N HIS A 20 -11.87 -4.17 -2.34
CA HIS A 20 -12.43 -4.08 -0.98
C HIS A 20 -11.42 -4.55 0.09
N PRO A 21 -10.30 -3.83 0.28
CA PRO A 21 -9.22 -4.32 1.12
C PRO A 21 -9.60 -4.40 2.61
N PHE A 22 -10.66 -3.74 3.07
CA PHE A 22 -11.11 -3.85 4.47
C PHE A 22 -12.15 -4.96 4.70
N ASP A 23 -12.63 -5.62 3.64
CA ASP A 23 -13.58 -6.73 3.76
C ASP A 23 -12.84 -8.06 3.98
N ASP A 24 -12.86 -8.53 5.22
CA ASP A 24 -12.23 -9.79 5.60
C ASP A 24 -12.95 -11.03 5.12
N SER A 25 -14.24 -10.93 4.80
CA SER A 25 -15.00 -12.07 4.29
C SER A 25 -14.45 -12.56 2.95
N LEU A 26 -13.99 -11.64 2.09
CA LEU A 26 -13.40 -11.98 0.79
C LEU A 26 -12.10 -12.77 0.94
N ARG A 27 -11.29 -12.46 1.96
CA ARG A 27 -10.05 -13.20 2.23
C ARG A 27 -10.32 -14.58 2.77
N LEU A 28 -11.37 -14.74 3.57
CA LEU A 28 -11.81 -16.05 4.07
C LEU A 28 -12.31 -16.93 2.92
N ILE A 29 -13.21 -16.40 2.08
CA ILE A 29 -13.72 -17.12 0.90
C ILE A 29 -12.57 -17.52 -0.03
N PHE A 30 -11.59 -16.64 -0.24
CA PHE A 30 -10.42 -16.97 -1.04
C PHE A 30 -9.55 -18.08 -0.41
N ALA A 31 -9.43 -18.10 0.93
CA ALA A 31 -8.72 -19.16 1.64
C ALA A 31 -9.40 -20.51 1.46
N ASP A 32 -10.73 -20.56 1.61
CA ASP A 32 -11.52 -21.77 1.40
C ASP A 32 -11.40 -22.24 -0.06
N TRP A 33 -11.41 -21.31 -1.01
CA TRP A 33 -11.19 -21.63 -2.43
C TRP A 33 -9.79 -22.21 -2.68
N LEU A 34 -8.74 -21.64 -2.09
CA LEU A 34 -7.40 -22.19 -2.21
C LEU A 34 -7.28 -23.56 -1.53
N GLU A 35 -7.96 -23.81 -0.41
CA GLU A 35 -8.00 -25.13 0.24
C GLU A 35 -8.54 -26.21 -0.72
N GLU A 36 -9.61 -25.88 -1.44
CA GLU A 36 -10.28 -26.79 -2.37
C GLU A 36 -9.52 -26.98 -3.69
N ASN A 37 -8.86 -25.93 -4.19
CA ASN A 37 -8.33 -25.90 -5.56
C ASN A 37 -6.79 -25.91 -5.64
N GLU A 38 -6.10 -25.38 -4.64
CA GLU A 38 -4.64 -25.27 -4.56
C GLU A 38 -4.11 -25.55 -3.13
N PRO A 39 -4.37 -26.72 -2.53
CA PRO A 39 -4.07 -26.99 -1.11
C PRO A 39 -2.57 -26.92 -0.75
N GLU A 40 -1.69 -27.06 -1.74
CA GLU A 40 -0.25 -26.92 -1.57
C GLU A 40 0.26 -25.48 -1.72
N ASP A 41 -0.61 -24.53 -2.08
CA ASP A 41 -0.25 -23.13 -2.25
C ASP A 41 0.19 -22.52 -0.91
N GLU A 42 1.36 -21.89 -0.90
CA GLU A 42 1.90 -21.32 0.32
C GLU A 42 1.14 -20.08 0.80
N GLN A 43 0.41 -19.37 -0.08
CA GLN A 43 -0.51 -18.31 0.33
C GLN A 43 -1.65 -18.89 1.16
N TYR A 44 -2.21 -20.04 0.77
CA TYR A 44 -3.22 -20.75 1.56
C TYR A 44 -2.69 -21.11 2.95
N LYS A 45 -1.53 -21.75 3.02
CA LYS A 45 -0.87 -22.14 4.28
C LYS A 45 -0.60 -20.92 5.16
N THR A 46 -0.16 -19.81 4.58
CA THR A 46 0.11 -18.56 5.32
C THR A 46 -1.18 -17.92 5.83
N LEU A 47 -2.21 -17.86 4.99
CA LEU A 47 -3.52 -17.29 5.32
C LEU A 47 -4.16 -18.05 6.48
N ARG A 48 -4.14 -19.40 6.46
CA ARG A 48 -4.62 -20.25 7.56
C ARG A 48 -3.88 -20.01 8.88
N ARG A 49 -2.54 -19.91 8.85
CA ARG A 49 -1.76 -19.61 10.06
C ARG A 49 -2.18 -18.28 10.70
N GLN A 50 -2.39 -17.23 9.90
CA GLN A 50 -2.81 -15.92 10.41
C GLN A 50 -4.27 -15.86 10.86
N ILE A 51 -5.16 -16.68 10.28
CA ILE A 51 -6.52 -16.85 10.85
C ILE A 51 -6.45 -17.54 12.22
N ALA A 52 -5.59 -18.55 12.36
CA ALA A 52 -5.47 -19.34 13.57
C ALA A 52 -4.79 -18.57 14.72
N ASP A 53 -3.90 -17.63 14.41
CA ASP A 53 -3.19 -16.83 15.40
C ASP A 53 -2.94 -15.40 14.89
N SER A 54 -3.74 -14.45 15.39
CA SER A 54 -3.64 -13.03 15.07
C SER A 54 -2.46 -12.32 15.76
N SER A 55 -1.74 -12.99 16.65
CA SER A 55 -0.58 -12.45 17.39
C SER A 55 0.75 -12.67 16.68
N ILE A 56 0.75 -13.39 15.54
CA ILE A 56 1.95 -13.60 14.73
C ILE A 56 2.25 -12.32 13.94
N GLU A 57 2.93 -11.39 14.61
CA GLU A 57 3.79 -10.40 13.94
C GLU A 57 5.00 -11.13 13.38
N TRP A 58 5.21 -11.12 12.07
CA TRP A 58 6.52 -11.50 11.55
C TRP A 58 6.94 -10.85 10.24
N ARG A 59 8.23 -10.53 10.22
CA ARG A 59 9.06 -10.11 9.09
C ARG A 59 9.44 -11.34 8.25
N SER A 60 9.03 -11.31 6.98
CA SER A 60 9.51 -12.17 5.88
C SER A 60 8.90 -13.59 5.80
N TYR A 61 8.13 -13.84 4.75
CA TYR A 61 8.57 -14.56 3.53
C TYR A 61 7.32 -14.93 2.71
N LEU A 62 7.11 -14.26 1.57
CA LEU A 62 6.88 -14.87 0.23
C LEU A 62 6.55 -13.79 -0.82
N GLN A 63 7.59 -13.26 -1.47
CA GLN A 63 7.65 -13.15 -2.94
C GLN A 63 9.11 -13.10 -3.42
N ALA A 64 9.91 -14.04 -2.92
CA ALA A 64 11.32 -14.22 -3.27
C ALA A 64 11.54 -14.88 -4.66
N TYR A 65 10.58 -14.77 -5.59
CA TYR A 65 10.83 -15.07 -7.00
C TYR A 65 10.37 -13.98 -7.98
N SER A 66 10.11 -12.76 -7.50
CA SER A 66 10.13 -11.55 -8.34
C SER A 66 10.20 -10.25 -7.53
N MET A 67 9.59 -10.17 -6.35
CA MET A 67 9.32 -8.90 -5.65
C MET A 67 10.20 -8.62 -4.43
N GLY A 68 10.95 -9.61 -3.93
CA GLY A 68 11.87 -9.43 -2.79
C GLY A 68 13.04 -8.46 -3.03
N TYR A 69 13.35 -8.13 -4.29
CA TYR A 69 14.29 -7.05 -4.64
C TYR A 69 13.62 -5.68 -4.80
N MET A 70 12.29 -5.62 -4.81
CA MET A 70 11.54 -4.39 -5.10
C MET A 70 11.05 -3.67 -3.85
N VAL A 71 10.75 -4.40 -2.77
CA VAL A 71 10.17 -3.86 -1.53
C VAL A 71 11.16 -4.09 -0.38
N GLY A 72 11.50 -3.03 0.38
CA GLY A 72 12.47 -3.09 1.46
C GLY A 72 11.92 -3.81 2.70
N GLU A 73 10.75 -3.41 3.18
CA GLU A 73 10.00 -4.08 4.25
C GLU A 73 8.50 -4.07 3.91
N TYR A 74 7.72 -5.02 4.41
CA TYR A 74 6.26 -5.04 4.21
C TYR A 74 5.56 -5.68 5.41
N SER A 75 4.28 -5.35 5.60
CA SER A 75 3.37 -6.07 6.50
C SER A 75 2.25 -6.73 5.68
N SER A 76 1.69 -7.81 6.22
CA SER A 76 0.63 -8.58 5.55
C SER A 76 -0.53 -8.82 6.51
N ARG A 77 -1.74 -8.92 5.95
CA ARG A 77 -2.94 -9.30 6.68
C ARG A 77 -3.67 -10.41 5.95
N ARG A 78 -3.78 -11.56 6.61
CA ARG A 78 -4.29 -12.83 6.07
C ARG A 78 -3.59 -13.20 4.75
N GLY A 79 -2.26 -13.29 4.78
CA GLY A 79 -1.42 -13.77 3.68
C GLY A 79 -1.23 -12.82 2.50
N LEU A 80 -1.85 -11.64 2.51
CA LEU A 80 -1.73 -10.63 1.46
C LEU A 80 -1.08 -9.35 1.97
N MET A 81 -0.22 -8.74 1.15
CA MET A 81 0.52 -7.54 1.50
C MET A 81 -0.43 -6.34 1.65
N GLU A 82 -0.34 -5.64 2.78
CA GLU A 82 -1.22 -4.51 3.11
C GLU A 82 -0.42 -3.22 3.36
N GLU A 83 0.81 -3.34 3.86
CA GLU A 83 1.74 -2.21 4.00
C GLU A 83 3.05 -2.49 3.26
N VAL A 84 3.59 -1.46 2.60
CA VAL A 84 4.91 -1.52 1.96
C VAL A 84 5.81 -0.37 2.39
N HIS A 85 7.09 -0.70 2.62
CA HIS A 85 8.17 0.24 2.91
C HIS A 85 9.22 0.11 1.81
N MET A 86 9.40 1.16 1.03
CA MET A 86 10.31 1.14 -0.12
C MET A 86 10.77 2.55 -0.48
N THR A 87 11.75 2.67 -1.37
CA THR A 87 12.15 3.99 -1.86
C THR A 87 11.04 4.59 -2.74
N CYS A 88 10.96 5.90 -2.81
CA CYS A 88 10.06 6.60 -3.73
C CYS A 88 10.34 6.20 -5.19
N ALA A 89 11.61 5.98 -5.56
CA ALA A 89 11.95 5.56 -6.91
C ALA A 89 11.36 4.19 -7.27
N ASP A 90 11.49 3.21 -6.36
CA ASP A 90 10.96 1.86 -6.58
C ASP A 90 9.43 1.85 -6.52
N PHE A 91 8.84 2.62 -5.61
CA PHE A 91 7.39 2.79 -5.56
C PHE A 91 6.84 3.29 -6.90
N MET A 92 7.42 4.37 -7.46
CA MET A 92 6.96 4.92 -8.73
C MET A 92 7.12 3.94 -9.89
N ARG A 93 8.10 3.03 -9.83
CA ARG A 93 8.33 2.00 -10.86
C ARG A 93 7.34 0.83 -10.75
N HIS A 94 6.91 0.48 -9.53
CA HIS A 94 6.21 -0.77 -9.27
C HIS A 94 4.77 -0.61 -8.77
N ALA A 95 4.30 0.61 -8.51
CA ALA A 95 2.98 0.88 -7.94
C ALA A 95 1.83 0.16 -8.65
N GLU A 96 1.78 0.16 -9.99
CA GLU A 96 0.70 -0.53 -10.72
C GLU A 96 0.64 -2.03 -10.39
N MET A 97 1.78 -2.70 -10.46
CA MET A 97 1.88 -4.14 -10.20
C MET A 97 1.61 -4.47 -8.74
N LEU A 98 2.10 -3.65 -7.81
CA LEU A 98 1.87 -3.81 -6.37
C LEU A 98 0.37 -3.80 -6.06
N PHE A 99 -0.34 -2.79 -6.56
CA PHE A 99 -1.78 -2.62 -6.29
C PHE A 99 -2.68 -3.56 -7.09
N LYS A 100 -2.25 -4.04 -8.26
CA LYS A 100 -3.02 -5.07 -9.00
C LYS A 100 -3.08 -6.41 -8.28
N ASN A 101 -2.07 -6.73 -7.47
CA ASN A 101 -1.90 -8.05 -6.89
C ASN A 101 -2.05 -8.08 -5.36
N ASN A 102 -2.13 -6.91 -4.71
CA ASN A 102 -2.16 -6.82 -3.26
C ASN A 102 -3.13 -5.73 -2.77
N PRO A 103 -3.86 -5.99 -1.68
CA PRO A 103 -4.78 -5.04 -1.05
C PRO A 103 -4.03 -4.00 -0.20
N ILE A 104 -3.07 -3.29 -0.80
CA ILE A 104 -2.25 -2.30 -0.09
C ILE A 104 -3.11 -1.14 0.38
N THR A 105 -3.05 -0.87 1.67
CA THR A 105 -3.71 0.28 2.33
C THR A 105 -2.70 1.25 2.93
N ARG A 106 -1.41 0.92 2.95
CA ARG A 106 -0.37 1.79 3.50
C ARG A 106 0.95 1.70 2.73
N VAL A 107 1.53 2.85 2.43
CA VAL A 107 2.83 2.99 1.77
C VAL A 107 3.70 3.93 2.59
N SER A 108 4.93 3.51 2.90
CA SER A 108 5.95 4.30 3.57
C SER A 108 7.17 4.47 2.66
N LEU A 109 7.52 5.71 2.34
CA LEU A 109 8.66 6.02 1.49
C LEU A 109 9.92 6.21 2.34
N THR A 110 10.82 5.23 2.32
CA THR A 110 11.97 5.14 3.25
C THR A 110 13.05 6.19 3.02
N ASP A 111 13.08 6.78 1.82
CA ASP A 111 14.04 7.80 1.39
C ASP A 111 13.44 9.22 1.43
N ARG A 112 12.28 9.40 2.08
CA ARG A 112 11.62 10.70 2.23
C ARG A 112 11.59 11.14 3.69
N LYS A 113 11.85 12.43 3.90
CA LYS A 113 11.80 13.08 5.21
C LYS A 113 10.91 14.29 5.13
N VAL A 114 10.05 14.43 6.14
CA VAL A 114 9.15 15.57 6.25
C VAL A 114 9.98 16.85 6.43
N TRP A 115 9.64 17.89 5.68
CA TRP A 115 10.18 19.22 5.91
C TRP A 115 9.62 19.78 7.22
N LYS A 116 10.50 20.26 8.09
CA LYS A 116 10.13 20.94 9.35
C LYS A 116 10.23 22.44 9.14
N GLY A 117 9.08 23.09 9.10
CA GLY A 117 8.94 24.53 8.89
C GLY A 117 9.05 25.33 10.19
N PHE A 118 8.97 26.65 10.05
CA PHE A 118 8.83 27.55 11.21
C PHE A 118 7.46 27.35 11.88
N TYR A 119 7.36 27.67 13.18
CA TYR A 119 6.12 27.54 13.96
C TYR A 119 5.61 26.10 14.15
N GLY A 120 6.50 25.10 14.08
CA GLY A 120 6.17 23.71 14.40
C GLY A 120 5.32 23.01 13.34
N VAL A 121 5.33 23.50 12.10
CA VAL A 121 4.59 22.88 11.00
C VAL A 121 5.45 21.89 10.22
N TYR A 122 4.79 20.94 9.58
CA TYR A 122 5.41 19.80 8.90
C TYR A 122 4.90 19.74 7.46
N GLY A 123 5.73 19.40 6.48
CA GLY A 123 5.22 19.38 5.11
C GLY A 123 6.05 18.69 4.07
N TRP A 124 5.50 18.73 2.85
CA TRP A 124 6.11 18.23 1.63
C TRP A 124 6.21 19.36 0.62
N LEU A 125 7.33 19.38 -0.10
CA LEU A 125 7.58 20.34 -1.16
C LEU A 125 7.42 19.69 -2.53
N ILE A 126 7.15 20.53 -3.52
CA ILE A 126 7.42 20.17 -4.91
C ILE A 126 8.66 20.89 -5.42
N SER A 127 9.56 20.14 -6.06
CA SER A 127 10.76 20.66 -6.70
C SER A 127 10.94 20.02 -8.07
N ARG A 128 11.63 20.75 -8.97
CA ARG A 128 12.13 20.20 -10.23
C ARG A 128 13.40 19.36 -10.03
N SER A 129 14.19 19.64 -8.98
CA SER A 129 15.29 18.79 -8.53
C SER A 129 14.79 17.86 -7.41
N TYR A 130 14.75 16.55 -7.70
CA TYR A 130 14.33 15.51 -6.75
C TYR A 130 15.46 15.10 -5.79
N GLU A 131 16.43 15.99 -5.59
CA GLU A 131 17.64 15.73 -4.78
C GLU A 131 17.38 15.90 -3.29
N ARG A 132 16.33 16.65 -2.91
CA ARG A 132 15.95 16.85 -1.51
C ARG A 132 14.97 15.78 -1.06
N GLN A 133 15.20 15.24 0.14
CA GLN A 133 14.37 14.19 0.75
C GLN A 133 12.95 14.65 1.12
N ASP A 134 12.70 15.95 1.17
CA ASP A 134 11.38 16.55 1.44
C ASP A 134 10.61 16.93 0.17
N THR A 135 11.16 16.62 -1.01
CA THR A 135 10.52 16.87 -2.29
C THR A 135 9.84 15.62 -2.83
N LEU A 136 8.65 15.80 -3.36
CA LEU A 136 7.85 14.72 -3.95
C LEU A 136 7.76 14.87 -5.47
N ARG A 137 7.58 13.72 -6.12
CA ARG A 137 7.12 13.62 -7.51
C ARG A 137 5.78 14.37 -7.64
N PHE A 138 5.58 15.08 -8.76
CA PHE A 138 4.37 15.90 -8.97
C PHE A 138 3.08 15.08 -8.83
N GLU A 139 3.13 13.82 -9.26
CA GLU A 139 2.05 12.85 -9.23
C GLU A 139 1.56 12.54 -7.80
N LEU A 140 2.48 12.48 -6.84
CA LEU A 140 2.16 12.28 -5.43
C LEU A 140 1.80 13.60 -4.77
N TRP A 141 2.56 14.65 -5.04
CA TRP A 141 2.34 15.98 -4.46
C TRP A 141 0.94 16.54 -4.77
N LYS A 142 0.44 16.36 -6.00
CA LYS A 142 -0.90 16.84 -6.40
C LYS A 142 -2.05 16.13 -5.68
N LYS A 143 -1.79 14.94 -5.12
CA LYS A 143 -2.78 14.11 -4.41
C LYS A 143 -2.80 14.38 -2.90
N LEU A 144 -1.82 15.12 -2.39
CA LEU A 144 -1.81 15.54 -0.99
C LEU A 144 -2.95 16.51 -0.72
N GLU A 145 -3.72 16.25 0.34
CA GLU A 145 -4.76 17.15 0.86
C GLU A 145 -4.16 18.02 1.98
N PRO A 146 -3.77 19.29 1.71
CA PRO A 146 -3.21 20.13 2.75
C PRO A 146 -4.27 20.43 3.82
N LYS A 147 -3.86 20.39 5.08
CA LYS A 147 -4.74 20.77 6.21
C LYS A 147 -4.56 22.22 6.63
N ILE A 148 -3.43 22.82 6.23
CA ILE A 148 -3.13 24.24 6.44
C ILE A 148 -3.06 24.92 5.07
N GLU A 149 -3.76 26.05 4.92
CA GLU A 149 -3.68 26.89 3.72
C GLU A 149 -2.26 27.41 3.55
N THR A 150 -1.64 27.11 2.40
CA THR A 150 -0.19 27.21 2.25
C THR A 150 0.24 27.78 0.92
N TYR A 151 1.50 28.19 0.88
CA TYR A 151 2.19 28.61 -0.33
C TYR A 151 2.02 27.59 -1.46
N PRO A 152 1.98 28.03 -2.74
CA PRO A 152 1.64 27.17 -3.88
C PRO A 152 2.46 25.88 -4.03
N LYS A 153 3.69 25.84 -3.47
CA LYS A 153 4.62 24.71 -3.57
C LYS A 153 4.70 23.83 -2.32
N HIS A 154 3.93 24.14 -1.28
CA HIS A 154 3.96 23.43 -0.01
C HIS A 154 2.62 22.74 0.24
N ARG A 155 2.69 21.64 0.97
CA ARG A 155 1.56 20.96 1.59
C ARG A 155 1.93 20.76 3.04
N VAL A 156 1.20 21.40 3.94
CA VAL A 156 1.61 21.53 5.35
C VAL A 156 0.54 20.97 6.28
N TYR A 157 1.02 20.45 7.40
CA TYR A 157 0.34 19.62 8.38
C TYR A 157 0.78 20.04 9.79
N GLU A 158 -0.07 19.70 10.76
CA GLU A 158 0.11 20.04 12.18
C GLU A 158 1.14 19.15 12.87
N SER A 159 1.39 17.96 12.33
CA SER A 159 2.35 17.00 12.90
C SER A 159 3.10 16.21 11.84
N GLU A 160 4.25 15.66 12.22
CA GLU A 160 5.03 14.73 11.40
C GLU A 160 4.22 13.48 11.03
N SER A 161 3.45 12.96 12.00
CA SER A 161 2.56 11.80 11.78
C SER A 161 1.50 12.10 10.72
N GLN A 162 0.83 13.25 10.81
CA GLN A 162 -0.18 13.66 9.82
C GLN A 162 0.43 13.84 8.43
N ALA A 163 1.64 14.41 8.34
CA ALA A 163 2.34 14.55 7.07
C ALA A 163 2.65 13.19 6.42
N PHE A 164 3.08 12.20 7.20
CA PHE A 164 3.32 10.83 6.70
C PHE A 164 2.03 10.11 6.35
N GLU A 165 0.96 10.27 7.13
CA GLU A 165 -0.36 9.67 6.83
C GLU A 165 -0.89 10.17 5.49
N GLU A 166 -0.85 11.48 5.26
CA GLU A 166 -1.32 12.08 4.00
C GLU A 166 -0.42 11.71 2.81
N LEU A 167 0.90 11.55 3.01
CA LEU A 167 1.78 10.97 1.98
C LEU A 167 1.40 9.52 1.66
N SER A 168 1.10 8.72 2.70
CA SER A 168 0.68 7.34 2.52
C SER A 168 -0.62 7.24 1.72
N ARG A 169 -1.61 8.08 2.04
CA ARG A 169 -2.88 8.18 1.31
C ARG A 169 -2.67 8.59 -0.15
N ALA A 170 -1.82 9.59 -0.40
CA ALA A 170 -1.49 10.01 -1.76
C ALA A 170 -0.81 8.90 -2.58
N CYS A 171 0.08 8.10 -1.96
CA CYS A 171 0.67 6.93 -2.59
C CYS A 171 -0.39 5.86 -2.89
N VAL A 172 -1.28 5.56 -1.94
CA VAL A 172 -2.38 4.59 -2.15
C VAL A 172 -3.29 5.02 -3.29
N ASP A 173 -3.72 6.28 -3.30
CA ASP A 173 -4.55 6.84 -4.38
C ASP A 173 -3.83 6.82 -5.74
N TYR A 174 -2.52 7.00 -5.76
CA TYR A 174 -1.72 6.87 -6.99
C TYR A 174 -1.64 5.42 -7.48
N GLY A 175 -1.30 4.48 -6.60
CA GLY A 175 -1.21 3.06 -6.95
C GLY A 175 -2.54 2.48 -7.40
N ARG A 176 -3.64 2.83 -6.72
CA ARG A 176 -5.00 2.42 -7.10
C ARG A 176 -5.42 2.96 -8.45
N GLU A 177 -5.11 4.22 -8.76
CA GLU A 177 -5.38 4.82 -10.07
C GLU A 177 -4.67 4.04 -11.19
N LEU A 178 -3.38 3.76 -11.03
CA LEU A 178 -2.61 2.96 -12.00
C LEU A 178 -3.18 1.55 -12.17
N ALA A 179 -3.58 0.91 -11.07
CA ALA A 179 -4.20 -0.42 -11.07
C ALA A 179 -5.68 -0.42 -11.51
N ARG A 180 -6.25 0.76 -11.84
CA ARG A 180 -7.67 0.97 -12.19
C ARG A 180 -8.61 0.44 -11.10
N LEU A 181 -8.24 0.60 -9.83
CA LEU A 181 -9.07 0.28 -8.68
C LEU A 181 -9.92 1.50 -8.28
N PRO A 182 -11.09 1.31 -7.66
CA PRO A 182 -11.87 2.43 -7.12
C PRO A 182 -11.07 3.18 -6.04
N LYS A 183 -11.38 4.46 -5.79
CA LYS A 183 -10.78 5.20 -4.67
C LYS A 183 -11.01 4.43 -3.36
N LEU A 184 -10.03 4.46 -2.47
CA LEU A 184 -10.16 3.76 -1.20
C LEU A 184 -11.08 4.55 -0.26
N GLU A 185 -12.13 3.90 0.22
CA GLU A 185 -12.96 4.40 1.31
C GLU A 185 -12.25 4.08 2.62
N TRP A 186 -11.59 5.07 3.20
CA TRP A 186 -10.89 4.92 4.46
C TRP A 186 -11.91 4.72 5.59
N PRO A 187 -11.70 3.74 6.49
CA PRO A 187 -12.52 3.65 7.69
C PRO A 187 -12.43 5.00 8.42
N SER A 188 -13.59 5.57 8.77
CA SER A 188 -13.64 6.81 9.54
C SER A 188 -12.74 6.63 10.75
N GLN A 189 -11.83 7.58 11.00
CA GLN A 189 -11.03 7.58 12.22
C GLN A 189 -11.99 7.67 13.41
N GLY A 190 -12.39 6.51 13.93
CA GLY A 190 -13.19 6.39 15.15
C GLY A 190 -12.30 6.77 16.32
N ALA A 191 -12.81 7.65 17.18
CA ALA A 191 -12.17 8.12 18.38
C ALA A 191 -11.66 6.96 19.25
N GLY A 192 -10.37 7.00 19.60
CA GLY A 192 -9.81 6.45 20.85
C GLY A 192 -9.74 4.93 20.94
#